data_AF-A0A924F263-F1
#
_entry.id   AF-A0A924F263-F1
#
_cell.length_a   1.000
_cell.length_b   1.000
_cell.length_c   1.000
_cell.angle_alpha   90.00
_cell.angle_beta   90.00
_cell.angle_gamma   90.00
#
_symmetry.space_group_name_H-M   'P 1'
#
loop_
_entity.id
_entity.type
_entity.pdbx_description
1 polymer ?
#
loop_
_entity_poly.entity_id
_entity_poly.type
_entity_poly.pdbx_seq_one_letter_code
_entity_poly.pdbx_strand_id
1 'polypeptide(L)'
;MRDPVTLREASLSRSAAMRMGLACALLAVAWMPSAGAQAAPSALIPANHLPARAQARDTGIWQFGAYVATARSSPNNGALGTIPDRDHLIIGLQAGTTVLRLGPVRLSYVAQLLPMVRITDRKARDFDAYLDAAGIARIPGRAYAVGLVPFGLEVTSPSERRVSAFLSSAGGGLLFTSSYPDVTGRRTNFTLEAGGGFRVRLGHSQWAQLGYKYHHMSNAGTAFANPGLDGNLFYAGYQRTAKLPR
;
A
#
# COMPACT_ATOMS: atom_id res chain seq x y z
N MET A 1 -5.67 30.02 33.60
CA MET A 1 -6.04 28.58 33.75
C MET A 1 -6.45 28.07 32.38
N ARG A 2 -6.13 26.83 32.01
CA ARG A 2 -6.58 26.19 30.75
C ARG A 2 -7.41 24.97 31.10
N ASP A 3 -8.52 24.75 30.39
CA ASP A 3 -9.50 23.73 30.77
C ASP A 3 -9.00 22.29 30.65
N PRO A 4 -9.22 21.46 31.69
CA PRO A 4 -8.73 20.07 31.73
C PRO A 4 -9.45 19.12 30.74
N VAL A 5 -10.54 19.57 30.12
CA VAL A 5 -11.34 18.78 29.16
C VAL A 5 -10.53 18.47 27.88
N THR A 6 -9.79 19.44 27.37
CA THR A 6 -9.03 19.34 26.10
C THR A 6 -7.90 18.29 26.13
N LEU A 7 -7.39 17.95 27.32
CA LEU A 7 -6.32 16.96 27.48
C LEU A 7 -6.82 15.51 27.42
N ARG A 8 -8.11 15.25 27.71
CA ARG A 8 -8.67 13.89 27.66
C ARG A 8 -8.85 13.40 26.23
N GLU A 9 -9.40 14.22 25.34
CA GLU A 9 -9.64 13.87 23.93
C GLU A 9 -8.33 13.60 23.17
N ALA A 10 -7.30 14.41 23.43
CA ALA A 10 -5.96 14.22 22.85
C ALA A 10 -5.28 12.90 23.24
N SER A 11 -5.68 12.28 24.35
CA SER A 11 -5.16 10.97 24.79
C SER A 11 -5.87 9.79 24.12
N LEU A 12 -7.19 9.89 23.92
CA LEU A 12 -8.02 8.86 23.27
C LEU A 12 -7.71 8.76 21.76
N SER A 13 -7.43 9.88 21.11
CA SER A 13 -6.98 9.94 19.71
C SER A 13 -5.70 9.10 19.47
N ARG A 14 -4.72 9.16 20.39
CA ARG A 14 -3.42 8.49 20.25
C ARG A 14 -3.50 6.96 20.34
N SER A 15 -4.47 6.42 21.09
CA SER A 15 -4.63 4.97 21.26
C SER A 15 -5.41 4.29 20.13
N ALA A 16 -6.24 5.04 19.39
CA ALA A 16 -7.00 4.52 18.24
C ALA A 16 -6.12 4.28 17.01
N ALA A 17 -5.29 5.26 16.63
CA ALA A 17 -4.45 5.20 15.44
C ALA A 17 -3.48 4.00 15.45
N MET A 18 -2.90 3.67 16.62
CA MET A 18 -1.93 2.57 16.75
C MET A 18 -2.59 1.18 16.74
N ARG A 19 -3.90 1.06 16.95
CA ARG A 19 -4.64 -0.22 16.89
C ARG A 19 -5.20 -0.53 15.51
N MET A 20 -5.43 0.48 14.67
CA MET A 20 -6.11 0.30 13.37
C MET A 20 -5.18 -0.26 12.28
N GLY A 21 -3.88 0.06 12.31
CA GLY A 21 -2.90 -0.43 11.33
C GLY A 21 -2.68 -1.95 11.33
N LEU A 22 -2.96 -2.64 12.44
CA LEU A 22 -2.82 -4.11 12.52
C LEU A 22 -4.06 -4.85 12.00
N ALA A 23 -5.24 -4.22 12.03
CA ALA A 23 -6.52 -4.86 11.67
C ALA A 23 -6.74 -4.95 10.14
N CYS A 24 -6.30 -3.94 9.38
CA CYS A 24 -6.52 -3.89 7.94
C CYS A 24 -5.77 -4.97 7.14
N ALA A 25 -4.71 -5.57 7.70
CA ALA A 25 -3.99 -6.68 7.07
C ALA A 25 -4.75 -8.02 7.14
N LEU A 26 -5.76 -8.15 8.01
CA LEU A 26 -6.49 -9.41 8.26
C LEU A 26 -7.94 -9.41 7.73
N LEU A 27 -8.54 -8.25 7.49
CA LEU A 27 -9.97 -8.15 7.13
C LEU A 27 -10.29 -8.37 5.64
N ALA A 28 -9.29 -8.44 4.76
CA ALA A 28 -9.48 -8.61 3.31
C ALA A 28 -9.99 -10.00 2.86
N VAL A 29 -10.27 -10.92 3.80
CA VAL A 29 -10.75 -12.29 3.52
C VAL A 29 -12.24 -12.47 3.86
N ALA A 30 -12.86 -11.53 4.60
CA ALA A 30 -14.19 -11.74 5.19
C ALA A 30 -15.40 -11.41 4.29
N TRP A 31 -15.19 -10.84 3.10
CA TRP A 31 -16.28 -10.35 2.22
C TRP A 31 -16.15 -10.85 0.77
N MET A 32 -16.28 -12.16 0.58
CA MET A 32 -16.78 -12.71 -0.68
C MET A 32 -18.19 -13.26 -0.46
N PRO A 33 -19.18 -12.96 -1.33
CA PRO A 33 -20.47 -13.63 -1.24
C PRO A 33 -20.28 -15.13 -1.48
N SER A 34 -20.75 -15.94 -0.54
CA SER A 34 -20.73 -17.39 -0.63
C SER A 34 -21.63 -17.86 -1.78
N ALA A 35 -21.04 -18.19 -2.93
CA ALA A 35 -21.71 -19.01 -3.93
C ALA A 35 -22.08 -20.34 -3.27
N GLY A 36 -23.37 -20.65 -3.21
CA GLY A 36 -23.90 -21.73 -2.39
C GLY A 36 -23.38 -23.11 -2.79
N ALA A 37 -22.49 -23.66 -1.97
CA ALA A 37 -22.24 -25.09 -1.92
C ALA A 37 -23.07 -25.68 -0.78
N GLN A 38 -23.94 -26.63 -1.08
CA GLN A 38 -24.70 -27.35 -0.05
C GLN A 38 -23.73 -28.06 0.89
N ALA A 39 -23.97 -27.94 2.20
CA ALA A 39 -23.13 -28.54 3.22
C ALA A 39 -23.29 -30.07 3.21
N ALA A 40 -22.33 -30.78 2.62
CA ALA A 40 -22.11 -32.18 2.93
C ALA A 40 -21.50 -32.30 4.35
N PRO A 41 -21.84 -33.35 5.14
CA PRO A 41 -21.38 -33.47 6.51
C PRO A 41 -19.85 -33.54 6.60
N SER A 42 -19.30 -32.88 7.64
CA SER A 42 -17.87 -32.71 7.86
C SER A 42 -17.12 -34.03 8.04
N ALA A 43 -16.56 -34.57 6.95
CA ALA A 43 -15.46 -35.51 7.05
C ALA A 43 -14.23 -34.76 7.62
N LEU A 44 -13.71 -35.25 8.75
CA LEU A 44 -12.41 -34.84 9.28
C LEU A 44 -11.33 -35.19 8.26
N ILE A 45 -10.99 -34.25 7.38
CA ILE A 45 -9.81 -34.38 6.52
C ILE A 45 -8.60 -34.27 7.46
N PRO A 46 -7.76 -35.32 7.61
CA PRO A 46 -6.55 -35.20 8.39
C PRO A 46 -5.68 -34.10 7.77
N ALA A 47 -5.11 -33.24 8.62
CA ALA A 47 -4.21 -32.19 8.18
C ALA A 47 -2.93 -32.82 7.61
N ASN A 48 -2.97 -33.19 6.33
CA ASN A 48 -1.82 -33.69 5.59
C ASN A 48 -0.76 -32.60 5.61
N HIS A 49 0.23 -32.78 6.48
CA HIS A 49 1.46 -32.00 6.48
C HIS A 49 2.00 -32.00 5.05
N LEU A 50 1.98 -30.84 4.39
CA LEU A 50 2.67 -30.67 3.12
C LEU A 50 4.13 -31.08 3.35
N PRO A 51 4.66 -32.08 2.64
CA PRO A 51 6.00 -32.56 2.91
C PRO A 51 6.96 -31.39 2.71
N ALA A 52 7.83 -31.12 3.71
CA ALA A 52 8.72 -29.95 3.72
C ALA A 52 9.55 -29.79 2.43
N ARG A 53 9.80 -30.92 1.73
CA ARG A 53 10.44 -31.02 0.42
C ARG A 53 9.72 -30.28 -0.72
N ALA A 54 8.40 -30.07 -0.63
CA ALA A 54 7.62 -29.29 -1.59
C ALA A 54 7.72 -27.78 -1.31
N GLN A 55 7.73 -27.39 -0.04
CA GLN A 55 7.91 -26.00 0.39
C GLN A 55 9.33 -25.49 0.06
N ALA A 56 10.35 -26.33 0.27
CA ALA A 56 11.76 -26.03 -0.01
C ALA A 56 12.12 -25.81 -1.50
N ARG A 57 11.23 -26.14 -2.45
CA ARG A 57 11.50 -26.00 -3.90
C ARG A 57 11.34 -24.56 -4.41
N ASP A 58 10.54 -23.74 -3.74
CA ASP A 58 10.23 -22.36 -4.15
C ASP A 58 10.82 -21.28 -3.23
N THR A 59 11.20 -21.63 -1.99
CA THR A 59 11.95 -20.74 -1.10
C THR A 59 13.29 -20.37 -1.74
N GLY A 60 13.57 -19.06 -1.87
CA GLY A 60 14.75 -18.56 -2.59
C GLY A 60 14.51 -18.25 -4.08
N ILE A 61 13.30 -18.44 -4.60
CA ILE A 61 12.88 -17.79 -5.84
C ILE A 61 12.42 -16.37 -5.51
N TRP A 62 13.10 -15.40 -6.13
CA TRP A 62 12.78 -13.98 -6.04
C TRP A 62 12.02 -13.50 -7.26
N GLN A 63 11.13 -12.53 -7.03
CA GLN A 63 10.40 -11.77 -8.05
C GLN A 63 10.91 -10.35 -8.00
N PHE A 64 11.42 -9.84 -9.13
CA PHE A 64 11.84 -8.44 -9.28
C PHE A 64 10.96 -7.78 -10.34
N GLY A 65 10.51 -6.56 -10.11
CA GLY A 65 9.64 -5.87 -11.06
C GLY A 65 9.72 -4.36 -10.98
N ALA A 66 9.16 -3.73 -12.00
CA ALA A 66 8.98 -2.29 -12.09
C ALA A 66 7.55 -2.00 -12.53
N TYR A 67 6.94 -0.95 -11.98
CA TYR A 67 5.59 -0.53 -12.33
C TYR A 67 5.46 0.99 -12.37
N VAL A 68 4.45 1.46 -13.11
CA VAL A 68 3.95 2.82 -13.05
C VAL A 68 2.52 2.78 -12.52
N ALA A 69 2.24 3.61 -11.51
CA ALA A 69 0.93 3.73 -10.90
C ALA A 69 0.42 5.18 -11.00
N THR A 70 -0.87 5.35 -11.27
CA THR A 70 -1.52 6.65 -11.36
C THR A 70 -2.86 6.66 -10.66
N ALA A 71 -3.11 7.73 -9.88
CA ALA A 71 -4.45 8.10 -9.45
C ALA A 71 -4.80 9.47 -10.01
N ARG A 72 -6.10 9.71 -10.19
CA ARG A 72 -6.66 11.03 -10.48
C ARG A 72 -7.68 11.38 -9.42
N SER A 73 -7.72 12.65 -9.02
CA SER A 73 -8.69 13.18 -8.07
C SER A 73 -8.78 12.37 -6.77
N SER A 74 -7.80 12.53 -5.89
CA SER A 74 -7.83 11.94 -4.53
C SER A 74 -9.20 12.15 -3.86
N PRO A 75 -9.76 11.11 -3.20
CA PRO A 75 -11.00 11.25 -2.47
C PRO A 75 -10.77 11.99 -1.15
N ASN A 76 -11.80 12.69 -0.66
CA ASN A 76 -11.90 13.03 0.76
C ASN A 76 -12.73 11.91 1.43
N ASN A 77 -12.06 11.08 2.23
CA ASN A 77 -12.68 9.94 2.91
C ASN A 77 -13.03 10.25 4.38
N GLY A 78 -12.58 11.39 4.93
CA GLY A 78 -12.84 11.85 6.29
C GLY A 78 -12.15 11.04 7.42
N ALA A 79 -12.13 9.71 7.31
CA ALA A 79 -11.57 8.79 8.30
C ALA A 79 -10.06 8.54 8.15
N LEU A 80 -9.50 8.74 6.94
CA LEU A 80 -8.08 8.54 6.63
C LEU A 80 -7.53 9.76 5.88
N GLY A 81 -7.88 9.91 4.61
CA GLY A 81 -7.53 11.08 3.81
C GLY A 81 -8.55 12.21 3.91
N THR A 82 -8.06 13.44 4.09
CA THR A 82 -8.85 14.67 4.12
C THR A 82 -8.50 15.65 2.99
N ILE A 83 -7.45 15.38 2.20
CA ILE A 83 -7.00 16.22 1.08
C ILE A 83 -7.51 15.65 -0.27
N PRO A 84 -8.54 16.26 -0.88
CA PRO A 84 -9.07 15.84 -2.17
C PRO A 84 -8.26 16.42 -3.35
N ASP A 85 -8.69 16.05 -4.57
CA ASP A 85 -8.29 16.70 -5.83
C ASP A 85 -6.78 16.66 -6.11
N ARG A 86 -6.08 15.61 -5.67
CA ARG A 86 -4.69 15.34 -6.04
C ARG A 86 -4.60 14.24 -7.10
N ASP A 87 -3.80 14.48 -8.13
CA ASP A 87 -3.38 13.47 -9.10
C ASP A 87 -2.02 12.90 -8.66
N HIS A 88 -1.90 11.57 -8.61
CA HIS A 88 -0.69 10.86 -8.17
C HIS A 88 -0.03 10.18 -9.38
N LEU A 89 1.30 10.21 -9.42
CA LEU A 89 2.13 9.39 -10.32
C LEU A 89 3.27 8.78 -9.52
N ILE A 90 3.34 7.45 -9.48
CA ILE A 90 4.39 6.69 -8.79
C ILE A 90 5.10 5.80 -9.79
N ILE A 91 6.43 5.86 -9.81
CA ILE A 91 7.29 4.83 -10.39
C ILE A 91 7.80 4.01 -9.22
N GLY A 92 7.57 2.69 -9.26
CA GLY A 92 7.97 1.76 -8.21
C GLY A 92 8.82 0.62 -8.77
N LEU A 93 9.83 0.23 -7.98
CA LEU A 93 10.57 -1.02 -8.14
C LEU A 93 10.16 -1.94 -6.99
N GLN A 94 9.91 -3.22 -7.27
CA GLN A 94 9.49 -4.19 -6.26
C GLN A 94 10.38 -5.42 -6.28
N ALA A 95 10.67 -5.94 -5.08
CA ALA A 95 11.32 -7.22 -4.86
C ALA A 95 10.45 -8.06 -3.91
N GLY A 96 10.29 -9.36 -4.18
CA GLY A 96 9.52 -10.24 -3.31
C GLY A 96 9.97 -11.69 -3.38
N THR A 97 9.63 -12.47 -2.36
CA THR A 97 9.97 -13.89 -2.27
C THR A 97 8.86 -14.67 -1.59
N THR A 98 8.70 -15.94 -1.95
CA THR A 98 7.70 -16.82 -1.34
C THR A 98 8.13 -17.19 0.08
N VAL A 99 7.33 -16.82 1.07
CA VAL A 99 7.57 -17.17 2.48
C VAL A 99 6.77 -18.41 2.90
N LEU A 100 5.58 -18.61 2.34
CA LEU A 100 4.70 -19.73 2.68
C LEU A 100 3.87 -20.16 1.46
N ARG A 101 3.58 -21.46 1.37
CA ARG A 101 2.61 -22.03 0.42
C ARG A 101 1.57 -22.84 1.20
N LEU A 102 0.29 -22.55 0.97
CA LEU A 102 -0.85 -23.22 1.58
C LEU A 102 -1.68 -23.84 0.46
N GLY A 103 -1.36 -25.08 0.11
CA GLY A 103 -1.93 -25.78 -1.05
C GLY A 103 -1.71 -24.98 -2.35
N PRO A 104 -2.78 -24.55 -3.04
CA PRO A 104 -2.66 -23.77 -4.28
C PRO A 104 -2.26 -22.30 -4.05
N VAL A 105 -2.36 -21.78 -2.82
CA VAL A 105 -2.12 -20.37 -2.50
C VAL A 105 -0.65 -20.14 -2.14
N ARG A 106 -0.08 -19.04 -2.65
CA ARG A 106 1.28 -18.57 -2.33
C ARG A 106 1.19 -17.28 -1.51
N LEU A 107 1.82 -17.26 -0.35
CA LEU A 107 2.07 -16.04 0.43
C LEU A 107 3.53 -15.61 0.21
N SER A 108 3.70 -14.37 -0.22
CA SER A 108 4.99 -13.74 -0.48
C SER A 108 5.20 -12.54 0.44
N TYR A 109 6.44 -12.35 0.86
CA TYR A 109 6.91 -11.06 1.37
C TYR A 109 7.30 -10.17 0.19
N VAL A 110 7.01 -8.88 0.28
CA VAL A 110 7.29 -7.88 -0.76
C VAL A 110 7.88 -6.62 -0.13
N ALA A 111 8.92 -6.07 -0.76
CA ALA A 111 9.46 -4.74 -0.47
C ALA A 111 9.46 -3.90 -1.75
N GLN A 112 9.21 -2.60 -1.63
CA GLN A 112 9.19 -1.67 -2.76
C GLN A 112 10.12 -0.47 -2.51
N LEU A 113 10.86 -0.06 -3.53
CA LEU A 113 11.54 1.22 -3.61
C LEU A 113 10.75 2.12 -4.56
N LEU A 114 10.41 3.33 -4.13
CA LEU A 114 9.69 4.31 -4.94
C LEU A 114 10.67 5.42 -5.35
N PRO A 115 11.43 5.26 -6.45
CA PRO A 115 12.40 6.27 -6.90
C PRO A 115 11.74 7.59 -7.34
N MET A 116 10.44 7.58 -7.65
CA MET A 116 9.69 8.81 -7.89
C MET A 116 8.23 8.65 -7.46
N VAL A 117 7.80 9.50 -6.54
CA VAL A 117 6.40 9.82 -6.26
C VAL A 117 6.20 11.28 -6.62
N ARG A 118 5.27 11.58 -7.53
CA ARG A 118 4.82 12.94 -7.83
C ARG A 118 3.35 13.05 -7.45
N ILE A 119 3.03 14.10 -6.72
CA ILE A 119 1.66 14.49 -6.38
C ILE A 119 1.41 15.88 -6.96
N THR A 120 0.22 16.14 -7.50
CA THR A 120 -0.11 17.41 -8.14
C THR A 120 -1.55 17.79 -7.83
N ASP A 121 -1.76 19.04 -7.42
CA ASP A 121 -3.08 19.63 -7.30
C ASP A 121 -3.73 19.69 -8.68
N ARG A 122 -4.89 19.04 -8.82
CA ARG A 122 -5.65 18.95 -10.06
C ARG A 122 -6.39 20.25 -10.38
N LYS A 123 -6.86 20.96 -9.35
CA LYS A 123 -7.63 22.19 -9.51
C LYS A 123 -6.71 23.39 -9.69
N ALA A 124 -5.53 23.38 -9.06
CA ALA A 124 -4.57 24.49 -9.04
C ALA A 124 -5.25 25.84 -8.71
N ARG A 125 -6.33 25.76 -7.93
CA ARG A 125 -7.17 26.90 -7.57
C ARG A 125 -6.80 27.35 -6.17
N ASP A 126 -6.32 28.57 -6.16
CA ASP A 126 -6.25 29.48 -5.03
C ASP A 126 -5.29 29.07 -3.91
N PHE A 127 -4.66 30.10 -3.35
CA PHE A 127 -3.53 29.96 -2.44
C PHE A 127 -4.02 29.54 -1.04
N ASP A 128 -4.01 28.24 -0.75
CA ASP A 128 -3.95 27.78 0.65
C ASP A 128 -2.63 28.28 1.27
N ALA A 129 -2.71 29.38 2.04
CA ALA A 129 -1.56 30.19 2.42
C ALA A 129 -1.55 30.67 3.89
N TYR A 130 -0.48 30.37 4.65
CA TYR A 130 -0.08 30.95 5.97
C TYR A 130 1.29 30.37 6.41
N LEU A 131 2.40 31.06 6.73
CA LEU A 131 2.87 32.46 6.65
C LEU A 131 4.38 32.42 6.25
N ASP A 132 4.88 33.31 5.38
CA ASP A 132 6.32 33.50 5.07
C ASP A 132 6.87 34.80 5.71
N ALA A 133 8.06 35.26 5.32
CA ALA A 133 8.66 36.49 5.86
C ALA A 133 7.89 37.79 5.52
N ALA A 134 6.93 37.73 4.58
CA ALA A 134 5.95 38.78 4.28
C ALA A 134 4.52 38.41 4.73
N GLY A 135 4.32 37.21 5.31
CA GLY A 135 3.03 36.71 5.80
C GLY A 135 2.32 35.68 4.91
N ILE A 136 2.97 35.05 3.92
CA ILE A 136 2.31 34.12 2.97
C ILE A 136 3.14 32.83 2.69
N ALA A 137 2.95 31.72 3.43
CA ALA A 137 3.55 30.43 3.05
C ALA A 137 2.59 29.60 2.22
N ARG A 138 3.00 29.21 1.01
CA ARG A 138 2.17 28.53 0.01
C ARG A 138 2.31 27.01 0.11
N ILE A 139 1.19 26.28 0.13
CA ILE A 139 1.20 24.84 -0.14
C ILE A 139 1.65 24.63 -1.60
N PRO A 140 2.67 23.78 -1.87
CA PRO A 140 3.13 23.56 -3.24
C PRO A 140 2.10 22.70 -3.99
N GLY A 141 1.44 23.28 -5.00
CA GLY A 141 0.52 22.57 -5.91
C GLY A 141 1.16 21.42 -6.72
N ARG A 142 2.46 21.17 -6.54
CA ARG A 142 3.16 19.97 -6.99
C ARG A 142 4.25 19.59 -6.00
N ALA A 143 4.28 18.33 -5.58
CA ALA A 143 5.30 17.81 -4.69
C ALA A 143 5.94 16.54 -5.26
N TYR A 144 7.20 16.33 -4.90
CA TYR A 144 8.01 15.19 -5.30
C TYR A 144 8.56 14.49 -4.05
N ALA A 145 8.60 13.16 -4.08
CA ALA A 145 9.16 12.34 -3.03
C ALA A 145 9.88 11.10 -3.58
N VAL A 146 10.77 10.55 -2.74
CA VAL A 146 11.24 9.16 -2.83
C VAL A 146 10.62 8.35 -1.69
N GLY A 147 10.56 7.03 -1.80
CA GLY A 147 9.95 6.20 -0.76
C GLY A 147 10.54 4.80 -0.63
N LEU A 148 10.37 4.21 0.55
CA LEU A 148 10.72 2.83 0.86
C LEU A 148 9.54 2.18 1.56
N VAL A 149 9.05 1.05 1.02
CA VAL A 149 7.89 0.33 1.51
C VAL A 149 8.29 -1.12 1.80
N PRO A 150 8.93 -1.37 2.96
CA PRO A 150 9.53 -2.67 3.27
C PRO A 150 8.55 -3.65 3.93
N PHE A 151 7.33 -3.24 4.29
CA PHE A 151 6.38 -4.09 5.02
C PHE A 151 5.24 -4.57 4.12
N GLY A 152 5.57 -5.26 3.03
CA GLY A 152 4.60 -5.80 2.08
C GLY A 152 4.32 -7.29 2.26
N LEU A 153 3.05 -7.66 2.14
CA LEU A 153 2.58 -9.04 2.00
C LEU A 153 1.75 -9.17 0.74
N GLU A 154 1.81 -10.35 0.11
CA GLU A 154 1.01 -10.65 -1.07
C GLU A 154 0.53 -12.09 -1.07
N VAL A 155 -0.77 -12.27 -1.31
CA VAL A 155 -1.43 -13.56 -1.52
C VAL A 155 -1.69 -13.72 -3.01
N THR A 156 -1.12 -14.75 -3.64
CA THR A 156 -1.28 -15.03 -5.07
C THR A 156 -1.99 -16.38 -5.30
N SER A 157 -2.94 -16.39 -6.24
CA SER A 157 -3.64 -17.59 -6.73
C SER A 157 -2.67 -18.60 -7.40
N PRO A 158 -3.04 -19.88 -7.59
CA PRO A 158 -2.13 -20.91 -8.12
C PRO A 158 -1.35 -20.52 -9.38
N SER A 159 -0.02 -20.60 -9.24
CA SER A 159 1.01 -20.03 -10.10
C SER A 159 1.19 -20.70 -11.48
N GLU A 160 0.50 -21.81 -11.75
CA GLU A 160 0.68 -22.62 -12.97
C GLU A 160 -0.14 -22.10 -14.16
N ARG A 161 -1.19 -21.33 -13.86
CA ARG A 161 -2.08 -20.72 -14.86
C ARG A 161 -1.36 -19.60 -15.62
N ARG A 162 -1.75 -19.38 -16.88
CA ARG A 162 -1.25 -18.26 -17.71
C ARG A 162 -1.61 -16.89 -17.13
N VAL A 163 -2.67 -16.83 -16.32
CA VAL A 163 -3.09 -15.66 -15.56
C VAL A 163 -3.20 -16.05 -14.09
N SER A 164 -2.64 -15.22 -13.19
CA SER A 164 -2.79 -15.37 -11.74
C SER A 164 -3.33 -14.08 -11.13
N ALA A 165 -4.33 -14.18 -10.27
CA ALA A 165 -4.81 -13.08 -9.43
C ALA A 165 -3.95 -12.94 -8.17
N PHE A 166 -3.84 -11.73 -7.65
CA PHE A 166 -3.18 -11.47 -6.36
C PHE A 166 -3.87 -10.36 -5.57
N LEU A 167 -3.73 -10.42 -4.25
CA LEU A 167 -4.08 -9.37 -3.29
C LEU A 167 -2.83 -9.01 -2.50
N SER A 168 -2.60 -7.74 -2.23
CA SER A 168 -1.43 -7.25 -1.49
C SER A 168 -1.76 -6.08 -0.58
N SER A 169 -1.07 -6.01 0.54
CA SER A 169 -0.98 -4.82 1.39
C SER A 169 0.48 -4.49 1.66
N ALA A 170 0.80 -3.22 1.84
CA ALA A 170 2.17 -2.78 2.10
C ALA A 170 2.24 -1.52 2.97
N GLY A 171 3.24 -1.45 3.85
CA GLY A 171 3.51 -0.28 4.70
C GLY A 171 4.93 0.27 4.52
N GLY A 172 5.09 1.59 4.63
CA GLY A 172 6.35 2.26 4.33
C GLY A 172 6.44 3.74 4.74
N GLY A 173 7.47 4.40 4.21
CA GLY A 173 7.71 5.83 4.37
C GLY A 173 8.04 6.53 3.05
N LEU A 174 7.67 7.81 2.98
CA LEU A 174 7.93 8.75 1.90
C LEU A 174 8.74 9.94 2.43
N LEU A 175 9.75 10.35 1.68
CA LEU A 175 10.54 11.56 1.93
C LEU A 175 10.31 12.54 0.77
N PHE A 176 9.53 13.59 1.02
CA PHE A 176 9.27 14.66 0.08
C PHE A 176 10.46 15.63 -0.05
N THR A 177 10.39 16.55 -1.02
CA THR A 177 11.34 17.67 -1.16
C THR A 177 11.07 18.79 -0.15
N SER A 178 9.81 19.00 0.23
CA SER A 178 9.32 19.98 1.22
C SER A 178 8.25 19.36 2.13
N SER A 179 7.82 20.05 3.19
CA SER A 179 6.61 19.63 3.92
C SER A 179 5.41 19.52 2.97
N TYR A 180 4.64 18.43 3.10
CA TYR A 180 3.52 18.11 2.22
C TYR A 180 2.56 17.12 2.91
N PRO A 181 1.22 17.23 2.72
CA PRO A 181 0.51 18.21 1.88
C PRO A 181 0.33 19.59 2.53
N ASP A 182 0.82 19.81 3.74
CA ASP A 182 0.69 21.06 4.49
C ASP A 182 2.07 21.63 4.89
N VAL A 183 2.19 22.95 4.92
CA VAL A 183 3.45 23.67 5.25
C VAL A 183 3.89 23.48 6.71
N THR A 184 2.93 23.32 7.63
CA THR A 184 3.11 22.99 9.06
C THR A 184 3.12 21.47 9.32
N GLY A 185 2.96 20.66 8.28
CA GLY A 185 3.12 19.21 8.31
C GLY A 185 4.59 18.76 8.31
N ARG A 186 4.84 17.53 7.84
CA ARG A 186 6.20 16.99 7.67
C ARG A 186 6.55 16.74 6.22
N ARG A 187 7.86 16.76 5.96
CA ARG A 187 8.49 16.24 4.74
C ARG A 187 8.57 14.70 4.72
N THR A 188 8.61 14.08 5.91
CA THR A 188 8.54 12.63 6.09
C THR A 188 7.09 12.21 6.38
N ASN A 189 6.53 11.33 5.55
CA ASN A 189 5.19 10.76 5.75
C ASN A 189 5.29 9.22 5.77
N PHE A 190 4.37 8.55 6.44
CA PHE A 190 4.13 7.12 6.30
C PHE A 190 3.20 6.87 5.11
N THR A 191 3.28 5.67 4.52
CA THR A 191 2.34 5.19 3.50
C THR A 191 1.79 3.82 3.88
N LEU A 192 0.51 3.61 3.58
CA LEU A 192 -0.20 2.33 3.68
C LEU A 192 -0.92 2.07 2.36
N GLU A 193 -0.65 0.91 1.77
CA GLU A 193 -1.24 0.44 0.52
C GLU A 193 -2.07 -0.82 0.76
N ALA A 194 -3.21 -0.94 0.07
CA ALA A 194 -4.00 -2.17 0.00
C ALA A 194 -4.64 -2.30 -1.38
N GLY A 195 -4.57 -3.48 -2.00
CA GLY A 195 -5.03 -3.67 -3.37
C GLY A 195 -4.81 -5.07 -3.91
N GLY A 196 -4.80 -5.16 -5.24
CA GLY A 196 -4.63 -6.43 -5.95
C GLY A 196 -4.63 -6.24 -7.46
N GLY A 197 -4.67 -7.35 -8.18
CA GLY A 197 -4.68 -7.32 -9.64
C GLY A 197 -4.44 -8.69 -10.25
N PHE A 198 -4.01 -8.66 -11.51
CA PHE A 198 -3.72 -9.85 -12.31
C PHE A 198 -2.31 -9.77 -12.89
N ARG A 199 -1.66 -10.93 -12.96
CA ARG A 199 -0.41 -11.11 -13.71
C ARG A 199 -0.65 -12.05 -14.88
N VAL A 200 -0.13 -11.70 -16.04
CA VAL A 200 -0.18 -12.51 -17.26
C VAL A 200 1.22 -12.99 -17.60
N ARG A 201 1.40 -14.30 -17.75
CA ARG A 201 2.69 -14.91 -18.12
C ARG A 201 3.02 -14.60 -19.57
N LEU A 202 4.10 -13.85 -19.77
CA LEU A 202 4.66 -13.49 -21.08
C LEU A 202 5.68 -14.53 -21.56
N GLY A 203 6.40 -15.16 -20.63
CA GLY A 203 7.41 -16.18 -20.91
C GLY A 203 7.75 -17.00 -19.66
N HIS A 204 8.78 -17.85 -19.74
CA HIS A 204 9.15 -18.79 -18.66
C HIS A 204 9.38 -18.13 -17.29
N SER A 205 9.94 -16.92 -17.27
CA SER A 205 10.21 -16.15 -16.05
C SER A 205 9.59 -14.76 -16.04
N GLN A 206 8.79 -14.41 -17.06
CA GLN A 206 8.41 -13.02 -17.35
C GLN A 206 6.90 -12.83 -17.26
N TRP A 207 6.47 -11.75 -16.62
CA TRP A 207 5.06 -11.46 -16.34
C TRP A 207 4.75 -9.98 -16.56
N ALA A 208 3.63 -9.68 -17.20
CA ALA A 208 2.99 -8.37 -17.11
C ALA A 208 2.09 -8.32 -15.88
N GLN A 209 1.99 -7.18 -15.21
CA GLN A 209 1.01 -6.93 -14.14
C GLN A 209 0.07 -5.78 -14.52
N LEU A 210 -1.20 -5.92 -14.17
CA LEU A 210 -2.19 -4.84 -14.15
C LEU A 210 -2.96 -4.94 -12.83
N GLY A 211 -3.17 -3.83 -12.14
CA GLY A 211 -3.86 -3.86 -10.87
C GLY A 211 -4.34 -2.50 -10.39
N TYR A 212 -4.92 -2.55 -9.19
CA TYR A 212 -5.49 -1.43 -8.46
C TYR A 212 -4.98 -1.46 -7.03
N LYS A 213 -4.63 -0.30 -6.46
CA LYS A 213 -4.34 -0.14 -5.03
C LYS A 213 -4.95 1.14 -4.49
N TYR A 214 -5.55 1.07 -3.32
CA TYR A 214 -5.70 2.23 -2.45
C TYR A 214 -4.34 2.53 -1.81
N HIS A 215 -3.97 3.81 -1.75
CA HIS A 215 -2.73 4.32 -1.15
C HIS A 215 -3.07 5.51 -0.24
N HIS A 216 -2.93 5.31 1.06
CA HIS A 216 -3.02 6.37 2.06
C HIS A 216 -1.61 6.85 2.44
N MET A 217 -1.43 8.16 2.62
CA MET A 217 -0.24 8.72 3.26
C MET A 217 -0.60 9.79 4.30
N SER A 218 0.16 9.85 5.39
CA SER A 218 0.06 10.86 6.44
C SER A 218 1.32 10.90 7.30
N ASN A 219 1.52 11.92 8.14
CA ASN A 219 2.64 11.97 9.08
C ASN A 219 2.33 11.34 10.45
N ALA A 220 1.19 10.64 10.58
CA ALA A 220 0.72 9.98 11.80
C ALA A 220 0.66 10.88 13.05
N GLY A 221 0.44 12.20 12.89
CA GLY A 221 0.35 13.15 14.00
C GLY A 221 1.69 13.55 14.60
N THR A 222 2.78 13.44 13.82
CA THR A 222 4.14 13.80 14.26
C THR A 222 4.51 15.27 14.00
N ALA A 223 3.59 16.06 13.43
CA ALA A 223 3.69 17.52 13.30
C ALA A 223 2.35 18.19 13.64
N PHE A 224 2.30 19.53 13.56
CA PHE A 224 1.13 20.33 13.92
C PHE A 224 -0.10 19.97 13.08
N ALA A 225 0.06 19.96 11.75
CA ALA A 225 -0.95 19.47 10.83
C ALA A 225 -0.66 18.01 10.43
N ASN A 226 -1.67 17.14 10.49
CA ASN A 226 -1.63 15.79 9.90
C ASN A 226 -2.77 15.52 8.89
N PRO A 227 -2.86 16.30 7.80
CA PRO A 227 -3.76 16.00 6.71
C PRO A 227 -3.34 14.71 6.01
N GLY A 228 -4.22 13.72 6.01
CA GLY A 228 -4.05 12.50 5.23
C GLY A 228 -4.36 12.75 3.76
N LEU A 229 -3.64 12.05 2.89
CA LEU A 229 -3.89 12.06 1.45
C LEU A 229 -4.06 10.64 0.92
N ASP A 230 -5.20 10.40 0.30
CA ASP A 230 -5.62 9.11 -0.23
C ASP A 230 -5.49 9.07 -1.76
N GLY A 231 -5.37 7.89 -2.33
CA GLY A 231 -5.34 7.71 -3.78
C GLY A 231 -5.87 6.35 -4.20
N ASN A 232 -6.71 6.36 -5.23
CA ASN A 232 -7.21 5.16 -5.90
C ASN A 232 -6.35 4.93 -7.16
N LEU A 233 -5.23 4.22 -7.01
CA LEU A 233 -4.19 4.08 -8.04
C LEU A 233 -4.46 2.85 -8.91
N PHE A 234 -4.52 3.06 -10.22
CA PHE A 234 -4.36 1.99 -11.21
C PHE A 234 -2.88 1.87 -11.56
N TYR A 235 -2.36 0.66 -11.71
CA TYR A 235 -0.96 0.43 -12.04
C TYR A 235 -0.76 -0.67 -13.06
N ALA A 236 0.25 -0.49 -13.91
CA ALA A 236 0.71 -1.48 -14.87
C ALA A 236 2.24 -1.63 -14.73
N GLY A 237 2.76 -2.80 -15.03
CA GLY A 237 4.19 -3.07 -14.87
C GLY A 237 4.63 -4.43 -15.38
N TYR A 238 5.88 -4.75 -15.08
CA TYR A 238 6.56 -5.95 -15.53
C TYR A 238 7.32 -6.59 -14.37
N GLN A 239 7.33 -7.92 -14.32
CA GLN A 239 8.09 -8.71 -13.35
C GLN A 239 8.89 -9.82 -14.01
N ARG A 240 10.02 -10.15 -13.39
CA ARG A 240 10.86 -11.30 -13.70
C ARG A 240 11.10 -12.15 -12.45
N THR A 241 10.92 -13.47 -12.57
CA THR A 241 11.38 -14.42 -11.56
C THR A 241 12.85 -14.79 -11.78
N ALA A 242 13.61 -14.88 -10.69
CA ALA A 242 14.99 -15.32 -10.67
C ALA A 242 15.26 -16.16 -9.42
N LYS A 243 16.13 -17.17 -9.53
CA LYS A 243 16.77 -17.76 -8.36
C LYS A 243 18.03 -16.93 -8.08
N LEU A 244 18.17 -16.43 -6.86
CA LEU A 244 19.45 -15.86 -6.45
C LEU A 244 20.43 -17.00 -6.15
N PRO A 245 21.74 -16.81 -6.42
CA PRO A 245 22.78 -17.68 -5.87
C PRO A 245 22.67 -17.76 -4.34
N ARG A 246 23.12 -18.88 -3.79
CA ARG A 246 23.32 -19.05 -2.34
C ARG A 246 24.74 -18.64 -1.97
#